data_AF-A0A6A0HF82-F1
#
_entry.id   AF-A0A6A0HF82-F1
#
_cell.length_a   1.000
_cell.length_b   1.000
_cell.length_c   1.000
_cell.angle_alpha   90.00
_cell.angle_beta   90.00
_cell.angle_gamma   90.00
#
_symmetry.space_group_name_H-M   'P 1'
#
loop_
_entity.id
_entity.type
_entity.pdbx_description
1 polymer ?
#
loop_
_entity_poly.entity_id
_entity_poly.type
_entity_poly.pdbx_seq_one_letter_code
_entity_poly.pdbx_strand_id
1 'polypeptide(L)'
;MEDVQWCYDNFINYRSLKSADNVRQQLSRIMERFSLKRTSTDFNSRDYYINIRKALVSGFFMQVAHLERTGQYLTIKDNQMVQLHPSTCLDHKPEWVLYNEFVLTTKNYIRTVTDIKPEWLIKVAPAYYDMGNFPQCEARRQLEAIITKLESKQFREGF
;
A
#
# COMPACT_ATOMS: atom_id res chain seq x y z
N MET A 1 -5.49 25.48 9.48
CA MET A 1 -4.27 24.99 10.17
C MET A 1 -3.12 25.76 9.54
N GLU A 2 -2.88 26.98 10.01
CA GLU A 2 -1.96 27.95 9.41
C GLU A 2 -0.81 28.31 10.35
N ASP A 3 -0.50 27.43 11.29
CA ASP A 3 0.52 27.70 12.30
C ASP A 3 1.91 27.34 11.75
N VAL A 4 2.60 28.38 11.27
CA VAL A 4 3.99 28.28 10.79
C VAL A 4 4.93 27.89 11.92
N GLN A 5 4.66 28.34 13.15
CA GLN A 5 5.48 28.02 14.32
C GLN A 5 5.39 26.53 14.63
N TRP A 6 4.17 25.97 14.64
CA TRP A 6 3.98 24.53 14.81
C TRP A 6 4.73 23.71 13.75
N CYS A 7 4.72 24.16 12.48
CA CYS A 7 5.47 23.48 11.42
C CYS A 7 6.98 23.51 11.67
N TYR A 8 7.51 24.66 12.14
CA TYR A 8 8.91 24.81 12.50
C TYR A 8 9.29 23.88 13.66
N ASP A 9 8.51 23.91 14.74
CA ASP A 9 8.76 23.13 15.96
C ASP A 9 8.70 21.61 15.72
N ASN A 10 7.95 21.17 14.70
CA ASN A 10 7.77 19.76 14.36
C ASN A 10 8.58 19.32 13.12
N PHE A 11 9.48 20.16 12.59
CA PHE A 11 10.30 19.87 11.41
C PHE A 11 9.47 19.53 10.14
N ILE A 12 8.29 20.15 10.00
CA ILE A 12 7.39 19.94 8.87
C ILE A 12 7.49 21.10 7.89
N ASN A 13 7.55 20.79 6.59
CA ASN A 13 7.58 21.81 5.55
C ASN A 13 6.20 22.46 5.37
N TYR A 14 6.07 23.69 5.88
CA TYR A 14 4.84 24.48 5.79
C TYR A 14 4.34 24.67 4.35
N ARG A 15 5.25 24.93 3.39
CA ARG A 15 4.86 25.13 1.97
C ARG A 15 4.28 23.85 1.38
N SER A 16 4.87 22.69 1.69
CA SER A 16 4.36 21.39 1.25
C SER A 16 2.98 21.09 1.83
N LEU A 17 2.76 21.35 3.14
CA LEU A 17 1.44 21.17 3.75
C LEU A 17 0.38 22.10 3.15
N LYS A 18 0.71 23.38 2.96
CA LYS A 18 -0.21 24.34 2.36
C LYS A 18 -0.59 23.96 0.94
N SER A 19 0.39 23.48 0.16
CA SER A 19 0.14 22.95 -1.18
C SER A 19 -0.77 21.71 -1.13
N ALA A 20 -0.51 20.77 -0.22
CA ALA A 20 -1.32 19.57 -0.05
C ALA A 20 -2.78 19.88 0.36
N ASP A 21 -3.00 20.85 1.25
CA ASP A 21 -4.36 21.27 1.63
C ASP A 21 -5.11 21.90 0.45
N ASN A 22 -4.46 22.73 -0.36
CA ASN A 22 -5.06 23.29 -1.57
C ASN A 22 -5.44 22.18 -2.57
N VAL A 23 -4.54 21.22 -2.82
CA VAL A 23 -4.83 20.06 -3.69
C VAL A 23 -6.01 19.25 -3.14
N ARG A 24 -6.05 18.98 -1.83
CA ARG A 24 -7.17 18.29 -1.18
C ARG A 24 -8.50 19.02 -1.39
N GLN A 25 -8.52 20.35 -1.24
CA GLN A 25 -9.72 21.15 -1.48
C GLN A 25 -10.20 21.07 -2.94
N GLN A 26 -9.27 21.10 -3.89
CA GLN A 26 -9.59 20.94 -5.31
C GLN A 26 -10.17 19.55 -5.61
N LEU A 27 -9.55 18.49 -5.11
CA LEU A 27 -10.06 17.12 -5.25
C LEU A 27 -11.44 16.96 -4.61
N SER A 28 -11.67 17.57 -3.44
CA SER A 28 -12.97 17.53 -2.77
C SER A 28 -14.09 18.14 -3.62
N ARG A 29 -13.83 19.26 -4.31
CA ARG A 29 -14.82 19.89 -5.22
C ARG A 29 -15.13 19.00 -6.42
N ILE A 30 -14.12 18.33 -6.95
CA ILE A 30 -14.28 17.36 -8.05
C ILE A 30 -15.15 16.18 -7.59
N MET A 31 -14.88 15.63 -6.40
CA MET A 31 -15.69 14.55 -5.82
C MET A 31 -17.16 14.96 -5.67
N GLU A 32 -17.44 16.17 -5.15
CA GLU A 32 -18.79 16.71 -5.03
C GLU A 32 -19.48 16.83 -6.39
N ARG A 33 -18.77 17.33 -7.42
CA ARG A 33 -19.28 17.43 -8.79
C ARG A 33 -19.69 16.07 -9.37
N PHE A 34 -18.95 15.01 -9.06
CA PHE A 34 -19.25 13.64 -9.50
C PHE A 34 -20.11 12.85 -8.49
N SER A 35 -20.66 13.51 -7.46
CA SER A 35 -21.46 12.87 -6.41
C SER A 35 -20.75 11.71 -5.69
N LEU A 36 -19.42 11.78 -5.60
CA LEU A 36 -18.61 10.83 -4.84
C LEU A 36 -18.68 11.17 -3.36
N LYS A 37 -19.15 10.20 -2.55
CA LYS A 37 -19.29 10.39 -1.11
C LYS A 37 -17.92 10.50 -0.45
N ARG A 38 -17.77 11.50 0.42
CA ARG A 38 -16.65 11.62 1.36
C ARG A 38 -17.05 10.94 2.65
N THR A 39 -16.47 9.77 2.91
CA THR A 39 -16.76 8.96 4.11
C THR A 39 -15.49 8.72 4.90
N SER A 40 -15.63 8.67 6.23
CA SER A 40 -14.58 8.19 7.12
C SER A 40 -15.15 7.08 7.99
N THR A 41 -14.36 6.03 8.22
CA THR A 41 -14.66 5.07 9.30
C THR A 41 -14.47 5.79 10.64
N ASP A 42 -15.17 5.36 11.69
CA ASP A 42 -14.92 5.84 13.06
C ASP A 42 -13.45 5.56 13.45
N PHE A 43 -12.81 6.54 14.07
CA PHE A 43 -11.40 6.46 14.50
C PHE A 43 -11.17 5.34 15.52
N ASN A 44 -12.15 5.07 16.39
CA ASN A 44 -12.04 4.02 17.39
C ASN A 44 -12.32 2.62 16.83
N SER A 45 -12.76 2.51 15.57
CA SER A 45 -12.94 1.22 14.93
C SER A 45 -11.59 0.58 14.62
N ARG A 46 -11.49 -0.72 14.89
CA ARG A 46 -10.35 -1.55 14.47
C ARG A 46 -10.09 -1.45 12.96
N ASP A 47 -11.13 -1.19 12.17
CA ASP A 47 -11.05 -1.13 10.73
C ASP A 47 -10.55 0.21 10.19
N TYR A 48 -10.41 1.25 11.02
CA TYR A 48 -10.01 2.60 10.57
C TYR A 48 -8.72 2.58 9.72
N TYR A 49 -7.63 2.08 10.29
CA TYR A 49 -6.34 1.98 9.59
C TYR A 49 -6.33 0.88 8.52
N ILE A 50 -7.09 -0.21 8.72
CA ILE A 50 -7.18 -1.31 7.76
C ILE A 50 -7.82 -0.82 6.46
N ASN A 51 -8.89 -0.03 6.55
CA ASN A 51 -9.62 0.50 5.40
C ASN A 51 -8.75 1.49 4.60
N ILE A 52 -7.95 2.32 5.26
CA ILE A 52 -7.00 3.22 4.59
C ILE A 52 -5.95 2.41 3.81
N ARG A 53 -5.34 1.39 4.44
CA ARG A 53 -4.35 0.53 3.78
C ARG A 53 -4.94 -0.24 2.59
N LYS A 54 -6.17 -0.76 2.71
CA LYS A 54 -6.89 -1.39 1.60
C LYS A 54 -7.19 -0.41 0.46
N ALA A 55 -7.54 0.84 0.78
CA ALA A 55 -7.75 1.87 -0.23
C ALA A 55 -6.46 2.17 -1.01
N LEU A 56 -5.30 2.19 -0.36
CA LEU A 56 -4.00 2.34 -1.06
C LEU A 56 -3.77 1.20 -2.06
N VAL A 57 -4.08 -0.04 -1.67
CA VAL A 57 -3.99 -1.20 -2.58
C VAL A 57 -4.80 -1.00 -3.86
N SER A 58 -5.97 -0.35 -3.81
CA SER A 58 -6.77 -0.09 -5.02
C SER A 58 -6.10 0.79 -6.07
N GLY A 59 -5.22 1.71 -5.67
CA GLY A 59 -4.47 2.56 -6.60
C GLY A 59 -3.05 2.06 -6.91
N PHE A 60 -2.44 1.33 -5.97
CA PHE A 60 -1.01 1.00 -5.99
C PHE A 60 -0.74 -0.50 -6.03
N PHE A 61 -1.71 -1.33 -6.44
CA PHE A 61 -1.58 -2.79 -6.48
C PHE A 61 -0.42 -3.30 -7.34
N MET A 62 0.12 -2.50 -8.26
CA MET A 62 1.31 -2.83 -9.05
C MET A 62 2.63 -2.54 -8.31
N GLN A 63 2.63 -1.59 -7.37
CA GLN A 63 3.81 -1.14 -6.64
C GLN A 63 3.91 -1.86 -5.30
N VAL A 64 4.17 -3.17 -5.38
CA VAL A 64 4.26 -4.07 -4.23
C VAL A 64 5.60 -4.78 -4.24
N ALA A 65 6.13 -5.06 -3.05
CA ALA A 65 7.32 -5.89 -2.88
C ALA A 65 7.10 -6.93 -1.78
N HIS A 66 7.72 -8.09 -1.96
CA HIS A 66 7.72 -9.23 -1.03
C HIS A 66 9.09 -9.40 -0.39
N LEU A 67 9.13 -9.68 0.91
CA LEU A 67 10.36 -9.94 1.64
C LEU A 67 10.83 -11.38 1.39
N GLU A 68 11.99 -11.52 0.76
CA GLU A 68 12.62 -12.83 0.55
C GLU A 68 13.37 -13.29 1.81
N ARG A 69 13.62 -14.60 1.92
CA ARG A 69 14.40 -15.20 3.03
C ARG A 69 15.80 -14.64 3.20
N THR A 70 16.37 -14.06 2.14
CA THR A 70 17.67 -13.37 2.17
C THR A 70 17.61 -12.03 2.94
N GLY A 71 16.42 -11.55 3.32
CA GLY A 71 16.20 -10.31 4.06
C GLY A 71 16.11 -9.06 3.17
N GLN A 72 16.09 -9.24 1.85
CA GLN A 72 15.88 -8.21 0.84
C GLN A 72 14.47 -8.32 0.27
N TYR A 73 13.96 -7.23 -0.31
CA TYR A 73 12.65 -7.23 -0.95
C TYR A 73 12.79 -7.46 -2.45
N LEU A 74 11.78 -8.10 -3.04
CA LEU A 74 11.65 -8.29 -4.46
C LEU A 74 10.35 -7.65 -4.95
N THR A 75 10.42 -6.76 -5.94
CA THR A 75 9.21 -6.17 -6.51
C THR A 75 8.40 -7.23 -7.26
N ILE A 76 7.07 -7.11 -7.15
CA ILE A 76 6.15 -8.05 -7.77
C ILE A 76 6.20 -7.90 -9.30
N LYS A 77 6.25 -9.04 -10.01
CA LYS A 77 6.39 -9.21 -11.47
C LYS A 77 7.72 -8.78 -12.09
N ASP A 78 8.29 -7.64 -11.69
CA ASP A 78 9.54 -7.15 -12.30
C ASP A 78 10.81 -7.73 -11.65
N ASN A 79 10.65 -8.44 -10.53
CA ASN A 79 11.72 -9.10 -9.78
C ASN A 79 12.92 -8.19 -9.47
N GLN A 80 12.66 -6.90 -9.21
CA GLN A 80 13.71 -5.96 -8.85
C GLN A 80 14.05 -6.12 -7.38
N MET A 81 15.33 -6.35 -7.10
CA MET A 81 15.85 -6.41 -5.74
C MET A 81 15.93 -5.01 -5.14
N VAL A 82 15.24 -4.80 -4.03
CA VAL A 82 15.11 -3.49 -3.37
C VAL A 82 15.25 -3.59 -1.85
N GLN A 83 15.54 -2.45 -1.23
CA GLN A 83 15.54 -2.29 0.23
C GLN A 83 14.54 -1.21 0.64
N LEU A 84 14.07 -1.26 1.88
CA LEU A 84 13.29 -0.13 2.42
C LEU A 84 14.19 1.10 2.50
N HIS A 85 13.71 2.23 2.00
CA HIS A 85 14.45 3.48 2.09
C HIS A 85 14.72 3.85 3.57
N PRO A 86 15.91 4.34 3.94
CA PRO A 86 16.26 4.66 5.33
C PRO A 86 15.34 5.67 6.03
N SER A 87 14.59 6.44 5.26
CA SER A 87 13.60 7.40 5.78
C SER A 87 12.25 6.76 6.17
N THR A 88 12.10 5.45 6.08
CA THR A 88 10.86 4.77 6.48
C THR A 88 10.64 4.87 7.99
N CYS A 89 9.39 4.98 8.40
CA CYS A 89 9.00 4.93 9.82
C CYS A 89 8.71 3.50 10.31
N LEU A 90 8.87 2.48 9.46
CA LEU A 90 8.70 1.09 9.85
C LEU A 90 9.86 0.63 10.74
N ASP A 91 9.53 0.11 11.92
CA ASP A 91 10.47 -0.45 12.90
C ASP A 91 10.75 -1.95 12.69
N HIS A 92 9.99 -2.59 11.80
CA HIS A 92 10.14 -3.98 11.41
C HIS A 92 10.18 -4.13 9.88
N LYS A 93 10.38 -5.37 9.40
CA LYS A 93 10.32 -5.72 7.98
C LYS A 93 9.04 -6.53 7.72
N PRO A 94 7.94 -5.90 7.28
CA PRO A 94 6.74 -6.63 6.89
C PRO A 94 7.02 -7.57 5.72
N GLU A 95 6.34 -8.70 5.67
CA GLU A 95 6.52 -9.67 4.58
C GLU A 95 6.04 -9.11 3.24
N TRP A 96 4.98 -8.30 3.25
CA TRP A 96 4.40 -7.66 2.07
C TRP A 96 4.29 -6.17 2.29
N VAL A 97 4.82 -5.40 1.35
CA VAL A 97 4.78 -3.94 1.41
C VAL A 97 4.33 -3.33 0.11
N LEU A 98 3.57 -2.25 0.23
CA LEU A 98 3.20 -1.35 -0.84
C LEU A 98 4.11 -0.13 -0.78
N TYR A 99 4.57 0.38 -1.92
CA TYR A 99 5.42 1.56 -1.99
C TYR A 99 4.88 2.59 -2.98
N ASN A 100 5.18 3.87 -2.71
CA ASN A 100 4.81 4.96 -3.64
C ASN A 100 5.88 5.19 -4.71
N GLU A 101 7.17 5.07 -4.33
CA GLU A 101 8.28 5.49 -5.19
C GLU A 101 9.41 4.47 -5.22
N PHE A 102 9.93 4.22 -6.42
CA PHE A 102 11.16 3.47 -6.64
C PHE A 102 12.32 4.46 -6.79
N VAL A 103 13.36 4.30 -5.98
CA VAL A 103 14.51 5.21 -5.90
C VAL A 103 15.77 4.48 -6.37
N LEU A 104 16.26 4.85 -7.55
CA LEU A 104 17.45 4.28 -8.17
C LEU A 104 18.70 5.05 -7.72
N THR A 105 19.59 4.40 -6.97
CA THR A 105 20.89 4.95 -6.55
C THR A 105 21.96 3.86 -6.65
N THR A 106 23.03 3.89 -5.84
CA THR A 106 23.97 2.76 -5.69
C THR A 106 23.27 1.47 -5.24
N LYS A 107 22.20 1.59 -4.46
CA LYS A 107 21.26 0.50 -4.15
C LYS A 107 19.85 0.93 -4.55
N ASN A 108 19.03 -0.02 -4.93
CA ASN A 108 17.62 0.26 -5.21
C ASN A 108 16.84 0.33 -3.90
N TYR A 109 16.08 1.40 -3.72
CA TYR A 109 15.20 1.57 -2.57
C TYR A 109 13.75 1.75 -2.99
N ILE A 110 12.85 1.36 -2.10
CA ILE A 110 11.44 1.74 -2.17
C ILE A 110 11.12 2.71 -1.03
N ARG A 111 10.44 3.81 -1.36
CA ARG A 111 10.16 4.93 -0.44
C ARG A 111 8.66 5.14 -0.25
N THR A 112 8.30 5.65 0.92
CA THR A 112 6.91 5.79 1.40
C THR A 112 6.20 4.44 1.37
N VAL A 113 6.58 3.61 2.35
CA VAL A 113 6.23 2.20 2.39
C VAL A 113 5.13 1.96 3.40
N THR A 114 4.17 1.11 3.05
CA THR A 114 3.06 0.70 3.91
C THR A 114 2.99 -0.82 3.95
N ASP A 115 2.97 -1.40 5.15
CA ASP A 115 2.65 -2.81 5.36
C ASP A 115 1.29 -3.13 4.72
N ILE A 116 1.12 -4.27 4.05
CA ILE A 116 -0.17 -4.72 3.50
C ILE A 116 -0.34 -6.22 3.67
N LYS A 117 -1.59 -6.69 3.57
CA LYS A 117 -1.85 -8.13 3.54
C LYS A 117 -2.04 -8.64 2.11
N PRO A 118 -1.41 -9.78 1.74
CA PRO A 118 -1.48 -10.30 0.37
C PRO A 118 -2.90 -10.67 -0.08
N GLU A 119 -3.80 -11.05 0.83
CA GLU A 119 -5.19 -11.33 0.46
C GLU A 119 -5.94 -10.10 -0.08
N TRP A 120 -5.47 -8.88 0.21
CA TRP A 120 -6.08 -7.66 -0.34
C TRP A 120 -5.75 -7.51 -1.83
N LEU A 121 -4.56 -7.93 -2.25
CA LEU A 121 -4.10 -7.85 -3.64
C LEU A 121 -4.96 -8.72 -4.56
N ILE A 122 -5.19 -9.96 -4.13
CA ILE A 122 -6.01 -10.93 -4.87
C ILE A 122 -7.46 -10.44 -4.98
N LYS A 123 -8.01 -9.86 -3.91
CA LYS A 123 -9.40 -9.37 -3.90
C LYS A 123 -9.59 -8.10 -4.73
N VAL A 124 -8.61 -7.19 -4.72
CA VAL A 124 -8.73 -5.86 -5.34
C VAL A 124 -8.33 -5.87 -6.80
N ALA A 125 -7.30 -6.63 -7.17
CA ALA A 125 -6.77 -6.66 -8.52
C ALA A 125 -6.53 -8.10 -9.01
N PRO A 126 -7.57 -8.97 -9.06
CA PRO A 126 -7.43 -10.37 -9.43
C PRO A 126 -6.83 -10.56 -10.83
N ALA A 127 -7.18 -9.69 -11.79
CA ALA A 127 -6.63 -9.74 -13.15
C ALA A 127 -5.11 -9.47 -13.19
N TYR A 128 -4.60 -8.61 -12.30
CA TYR A 128 -3.16 -8.38 -12.20
C TYR A 128 -2.47 -9.52 -11.46
N TYR A 129 -3.08 -10.03 -10.40
CA TYR A 129 -2.58 -11.16 -9.60
C TYR A 129 -3.07 -12.53 -10.11
N ASP A 130 -3.14 -12.67 -11.43
CA ASP A 130 -3.45 -13.94 -12.10
C ASP A 130 -2.23 -14.88 -12.06
N MET A 131 -2.38 -16.02 -11.39
CA MET A 131 -1.33 -17.04 -11.25
C MET A 131 -0.98 -17.71 -12.58
N GLY A 132 -1.83 -17.65 -13.61
CA GLY A 132 -1.48 -18.14 -14.95
C GLY A 132 -0.28 -17.39 -15.56
N ASN A 133 -0.17 -16.09 -15.26
CA ASN A 133 0.82 -15.17 -15.83
C ASN A 133 1.84 -14.64 -14.81
N PHE A 134 1.77 -15.10 -13.55
CA PHE A 134 2.64 -14.63 -12.48
C PHE A 134 4.01 -15.35 -12.51
N PRO A 135 5.16 -14.66 -12.39
CA PRO A 135 6.46 -15.34 -12.40
C PRO A 135 6.62 -16.31 -11.22
N GLN A 136 7.42 -17.36 -11.40
CA GLN A 136 7.67 -18.31 -10.33
C GLN A 136 8.60 -17.69 -9.28
N CYS A 137 8.06 -17.40 -8.09
CA CYS A 137 8.81 -16.85 -6.94
C CYS A 137 8.16 -17.24 -5.61
N GLU A 138 8.77 -16.87 -4.47
CA GLU A 138 8.20 -17.14 -3.14
C GLU A 138 6.86 -16.43 -2.95
N ALA A 139 6.76 -15.18 -3.41
CA ALA A 139 5.52 -14.41 -3.42
C ALA A 139 4.36 -15.15 -4.13
N ARG A 140 4.63 -15.77 -5.29
CA ARG A 140 3.64 -16.58 -6.02
C ARG A 140 3.11 -17.75 -5.17
N ARG A 141 4.01 -18.51 -4.54
CA ARG A 141 3.65 -19.66 -3.72
C ARG A 141 2.74 -19.27 -2.56
N GLN A 142 3.01 -18.13 -1.93
CA GLN A 142 2.14 -17.61 -0.87
C GLN A 142 0.76 -17.22 -1.39
N LEU A 143 0.71 -16.52 -2.54
CA LEU A 143 -0.56 -16.12 -3.15
C LEU A 143 -1.39 -17.34 -3.56
N GLU A 144 -0.79 -18.38 -4.14
CA GLU A 144 -1.46 -19.64 -4.47
C GLU A 144 -2.05 -20.31 -3.21
N ALA A 145 -1.27 -20.40 -2.13
CA ALA A 145 -1.75 -20.96 -0.86
C ALA A 145 -2.93 -20.16 -0.27
N ILE A 146 -2.91 -18.83 -0.40
CA ILE A 146 -4.00 -17.95 0.03
C ILE A 146 -5.24 -18.15 -0.83
N ILE A 147 -5.10 -18.26 -2.15
CA ILE A 147 -6.22 -18.51 -3.08
C ILE A 147 -6.91 -19.82 -2.71
N THR A 148 -6.18 -20.93 -2.58
CA THR A 148 -6.72 -22.24 -2.17
C THR A 148 -7.44 -22.17 -0.81
N LYS A 149 -6.89 -21.40 0.13
CA LYS A 149 -7.52 -21.20 1.45
C LYS A 149 -8.79 -20.35 1.38
N LEU A 150 -8.88 -19.40 0.47
CA LEU A 150 -10.07 -18.57 0.28
C LEU A 150 -11.19 -19.37 -0.40
N GLU A 151 -10.87 -20.18 -1.40
CA GLU A 151 -11.82 -21.05 -2.10
C GLU A 151 -12.41 -22.10 -1.16
N SER A 152 -11.57 -22.77 -0.36
CA SER A 152 -12.03 -23.76 0.62
C SER A 152 -12.89 -23.15 1.74
N LYS A 153 -12.71 -21.87 2.08
CA LYS A 153 -13.58 -21.16 3.03
C LYS A 153 -14.92 -20.77 2.43
N GLN A 154 -14.93 -20.25 1.20
CA GLN A 154 -16.18 -19.93 0.49
C GLN A 154 -17.06 -21.17 0.33
N PHE A 155 -16.45 -22.33 0.04
CA PHE A 155 -17.18 -23.58 -0.05
C PHE A 155 -17.83 -24.00 1.28
N ARG A 156 -17.26 -23.63 2.43
CA ARG A 156 -17.81 -23.96 3.77
C ARG A 156 -18.90 -23.02 4.24
N GLU A 157 -18.89 -21.76 3.81
CA GLU A 157 -19.92 -20.76 4.17
C GLU A 157 -21.16 -20.84 3.26
N GLY A 158 -21.09 -21.60 2.17
CA GLY A 158 -22.19 -21.83 1.22
C GLY A 158 -23.15 -22.97 1.56
N PHE A 159 -23.08 -23.54 2.77
CA PHE A 159 -23.99 -24.59 3.28
C PHE A 159 -24.55 -24.22 4.65
#